data_AF-A0A327RC27-F1
#
_entry.id   AF-A0A327RC27-F1
#
_cell.length_a   1.000
_cell.length_b   1.000
_cell.length_c   1.000
_cell.angle_alpha   90.00
_cell.angle_beta   90.00
_cell.angle_gamma   90.00
#
_symmetry.space_group_name_H-M   'P 1'
#
loop_
_entity.id
_entity.type
_entity.pdbx_description
1 polymer ?
#
loop_
_entity_poly.entity_id
_entity_poly.type
_entity_poly.pdbx_seq_one_letter_code
_entity_poly.pdbx_strand_id
1 'polypeptide(L)'
;MQEFKNWKEFINRVLLDSGHFEKREQKSKNQTDTEFFTLKKNPQTELEVGYLQDRLIYCNITNPTVPGYNKYVEGIYFYANYFKENDFYGDPALEFNEMNRNGILSILKNGLSGKEVQFVKNNKVLKSKLYVLESDPKFNYSYDFTGRNFWNRLFNQRIEKMKGIEKREIELNKIFGGI
;
A
#
# COMPACT_ATOMS: atom_id res chain seq x y z
N MET A 1 2.56 -9.38 29.19
CA MET A 1 2.44 -8.65 27.92
C MET A 1 2.04 -7.23 28.27
N GLN A 2 2.73 -6.22 27.72
CA GLN A 2 2.38 -4.84 28.00
C GLN A 2 1.08 -4.51 27.23
N GLU A 3 0.05 -4.06 27.94
CA GLU A 3 -1.21 -3.66 27.31
C GLU A 3 -1.00 -2.34 26.57
N PHE A 4 -1.20 -2.37 25.26
CA PHE A 4 -1.30 -1.17 24.43
C PHE A 4 -2.65 -0.49 24.65
N LYS A 5 -2.69 0.84 24.73
CA LYS A 5 -3.93 1.59 25.00
C LYS A 5 -4.75 1.89 23.76
N ASN A 6 -4.09 2.15 22.63
CA ASN A 6 -4.73 2.55 21.37
C ASN A 6 -3.86 2.23 20.15
N TRP A 7 -4.41 2.51 18.95
CA TRP A 7 -3.73 2.26 17.69
C TRP A 7 -2.40 3.02 17.56
N LYS A 8 -2.35 4.29 17.96
CA LYS A 8 -1.12 5.09 17.87
C LYS A 8 0.01 4.46 18.69
N GLU A 9 -0.25 4.08 19.93
CA GLU A 9 0.75 3.43 20.79
C GLU A 9 1.20 2.09 20.20
N PHE A 10 0.25 1.26 19.74
CA PHE A 10 0.54 -0.03 19.14
C PHE A 10 1.43 0.09 17.88
N ILE A 11 1.03 0.93 16.92
CA ILE A 11 1.75 1.11 15.65
C ILE A 11 3.13 1.70 15.87
N ASN A 12 3.24 2.79 16.64
CA ASN A 12 4.53 3.42 16.91
C ASN A 12 5.48 2.40 17.54
N ARG A 13 5.01 1.60 18.51
CA ARG A 13 5.86 0.64 19.16
C ARG A 13 6.28 -0.51 18.25
N VAL A 14 5.34 -1.09 17.51
CA VAL A 14 5.63 -2.16 16.54
C VAL A 14 6.67 -1.71 15.51
N LEU A 15 6.52 -0.50 14.95
CA LEU A 15 7.41 0.01 13.92
C LEU A 15 8.77 0.44 14.48
N LEU A 16 8.81 1.16 15.61
CA LEU A 16 10.05 1.68 16.17
C LEU A 16 10.87 0.57 16.85
N ASP A 17 10.24 -0.34 17.58
CA ASP A 17 10.93 -1.46 18.25
C ASP A 17 11.47 -2.47 17.21
N SER A 18 10.88 -2.55 16.01
CA SER A 18 11.46 -3.37 14.91
C SER A 18 12.84 -2.88 14.46
N GLY A 19 13.18 -1.62 14.73
CA GLY A 19 14.39 -0.98 14.25
C GLY A 19 14.43 -0.71 12.75
N HIS A 20 13.43 -1.14 11.97
CA HIS A 20 13.37 -0.98 10.51
C HIS A 20 12.87 0.39 10.06
N PHE A 21 12.03 1.05 10.87
CA PHE A 21 11.40 2.31 10.53
C PHE A 21 11.89 3.47 11.40
N GLU A 22 11.77 4.68 10.86
CA GLU A 22 11.93 5.95 11.59
C GLU A 22 10.66 6.78 11.43
N LYS A 23 10.22 7.41 12.51
CA LYS A 23 9.12 8.37 12.46
C LYS A 23 9.63 9.69 11.87
N ARG A 24 8.91 10.22 10.89
CA ARG A 24 9.25 11.46 10.18
C ARG A 24 8.50 12.65 10.75
N GLU A 25 7.18 12.62 10.62
CA GLU A 25 6.32 13.71 11.01
C GLU A 25 4.93 13.19 11.38
N GLN A 26 4.14 14.07 11.98
CA GLN A 26 2.73 13.87 12.24
C GLN A 26 1.98 15.10 11.72
N LYS A 27 0.85 14.86 11.06
CA LYS A 27 -0.04 15.90 10.56
C LYS A 27 -1.45 15.65 11.08
N SER A 28 -2.16 16.72 11.37
CA SER A 28 -3.57 16.66 11.73
C SER A 28 -4.35 17.52 10.75
N LYS A 29 -5.36 16.95 10.10
CA LYS A 29 -6.25 17.68 9.20
C LYS A 29 -7.69 17.25 9.47
N ASN A 30 -8.54 18.23 9.78
CA ASN A 30 -9.91 18.00 10.24
C ASN A 30 -9.90 17.06 11.47
N GLN A 31 -10.55 15.89 11.37
CA GLN A 31 -10.63 14.88 12.43
C GLN A 31 -9.62 13.74 12.25
N THR A 32 -8.72 13.85 11.27
CA THR A 32 -7.76 12.80 10.94
C THR A 32 -6.37 13.19 11.37
N ASP A 33 -5.77 12.35 12.20
CA ASP A 33 -4.35 12.39 12.51
C ASP A 33 -3.61 11.40 11.62
N THR A 34 -2.50 11.82 11.05
CA THR A 34 -1.67 11.00 10.17
C THR A 34 -0.24 10.99 10.67
N GLU A 35 0.34 9.80 10.81
CA GLU A 35 1.75 9.61 11.13
C GLU A 35 2.49 9.05 9.91
N PHE A 36 3.68 9.58 9.67
CA PHE A 36 4.54 9.21 8.55
C PHE A 36 5.80 8.54 9.06
N PHE A 37 6.14 7.40 8.47
CA PHE A 37 7.34 6.64 8.78
C PHE A 37 8.13 6.36 7.51
N THR A 38 9.45 6.26 7.61
CA THR A 38 10.34 5.90 6.51
C THR A 38 11.09 4.62 6.84
N LEU A 39 11.25 3.74 5.85
CA LEU A 39 12.04 2.52 6.00
C LEU A 39 13.54 2.85 5.93
N LYS A 40 14.31 2.55 6.97
CA LYS A 40 15.74 2.93 7.06
C LYS A 40 16.59 2.38 5.92
N LYS A 41 16.39 1.11 5.54
CA LYS A 41 17.16 0.44 4.48
C LYS A 41 16.79 0.91 3.08
N ASN A 42 15.62 1.53 2.90
CA ASN A 42 15.15 2.05 1.63
C ASN A 42 14.35 3.34 1.90
N PRO A 43 15.04 4.49 2.07
CA PRO A 43 14.39 5.73 2.51
C PRO A 43 13.34 6.31 1.54
N GLN A 44 13.23 5.76 0.34
CA GLN A 44 12.16 6.09 -0.61
C GLN A 44 10.86 5.34 -0.32
N THR A 45 10.89 4.34 0.55
CA THR A 45 9.71 3.64 1.06
C THR A 45 9.15 4.38 2.27
N GLU A 46 7.90 4.80 2.17
CA GLU A 46 7.18 5.52 3.21
C GLU A 46 5.95 4.74 3.65
N LEU A 47 5.64 4.77 4.94
CA LEU A 47 4.42 4.23 5.52
C LEU A 47 3.61 5.40 6.10
N GLU A 48 2.38 5.53 5.64
CA GLU A 48 1.42 6.53 6.09
C GLU A 48 0.30 5.85 6.87
N VAL A 49 0.08 6.28 8.12
CA VAL A 49 -0.91 5.67 9.01
C VAL A 49 -1.91 6.74 9.44
N GLY A 50 -3.17 6.55 9.08
CA GLY A 50 -4.25 7.50 9.36
C GLY A 50 -5.19 7.02 10.46
N TYR A 51 -5.52 7.93 11.38
CA TYR A 51 -6.36 7.68 12.54
C TYR A 51 -7.56 8.65 12.54
N LEU A 52 -8.77 8.13 12.74
CA LEU A 52 -9.97 8.91 13.01
C LEU A 52 -10.27 8.76 14.51
N GLN A 53 -9.98 9.78 15.30
CA GLN A 53 -10.01 9.68 16.77
C GLN A 53 -9.11 8.50 17.23
N ASP A 54 -9.69 7.48 17.87
CA ASP A 54 -9.00 6.28 18.34
C ASP A 54 -9.13 5.07 17.39
N ARG A 55 -9.60 5.27 16.15
CA ARG A 55 -9.78 4.21 15.14
C ARG A 55 -8.75 4.32 14.02
N LEU A 56 -8.32 3.18 13.47
CA LEU A 56 -7.36 3.11 12.36
C LEU A 56 -8.08 3.11 11.02
N ILE A 57 -7.88 4.15 10.20
CA ILE A 57 -8.57 4.28 8.90
C ILE A 57 -7.77 3.65 7.77
N TYR A 58 -6.45 3.81 7.75
CA TYR A 58 -5.59 3.25 6.71
C TYR A 58 -4.15 3.09 7.21
N CYS A 59 -3.41 2.20 6.57
CA CYS A 59 -1.99 1.91 6.81
C CYS A 59 -1.35 1.61 5.45
N ASN A 60 -0.89 2.65 4.77
CA ASN A 60 -0.50 2.60 3.37
C ASN A 60 1.01 2.72 3.24
N ILE A 61 1.65 1.71 2.66
CA ILE A 61 3.07 1.75 2.32
C ILE A 61 3.23 2.12 0.84
N THR A 62 4.18 2.99 0.52
CA THR A 62 4.41 3.46 -0.85
C THR A 62 5.89 3.47 -1.17
N ASN A 63 6.23 3.29 -2.44
CA ASN A 63 7.60 3.49 -2.94
C ASN A 63 7.56 3.97 -4.40
N PRO A 64 8.34 4.99 -4.79
CA PRO A 64 8.28 5.58 -6.14
C PRO A 64 8.65 4.60 -7.26
N THR A 65 9.33 3.49 -6.97
CA THR A 65 9.69 2.47 -7.95
C THR A 65 8.53 1.52 -8.32
N VAL A 66 7.41 1.57 -7.59
CA VAL A 66 6.19 0.75 -7.81
C VAL A 66 4.93 1.63 -7.90
N PRO A 67 4.85 2.53 -8.91
CA PRO A 67 3.74 3.46 -9.06
C PRO A 67 2.39 2.77 -9.29
N GLY A 68 2.37 1.55 -9.83
CA GLY A 68 1.14 0.76 -9.95
C GLY A 68 0.57 0.39 -8.58
N TYR A 69 1.42 -0.11 -7.68
CA TYR A 69 1.00 -0.36 -6.29
C TYR A 69 0.60 0.92 -5.56
N ASN A 70 1.36 2.02 -5.69
CA ASN A 70 1.00 3.28 -5.05
C ASN A 70 -0.39 3.79 -5.49
N LYS A 71 -0.76 3.58 -6.75
CA LYS A 71 -2.12 3.88 -7.26
C LYS A 71 -3.19 2.91 -6.77
N TYR A 72 -2.83 1.67 -6.50
CA TYR A 72 -3.75 0.68 -5.96
C TYR A 72 -4.16 1.04 -4.52
N VAL A 73 -3.21 1.43 -3.67
CA VAL A 73 -3.48 1.78 -2.28
C VAL A 73 -4.11 3.16 -2.10
N GLU A 74 -4.10 4.00 -3.14
CA GLU A 74 -4.75 5.31 -3.12
C GLU A 74 -6.27 5.13 -2.93
N GLY A 75 -6.76 5.46 -1.73
CA GLY A 75 -8.18 5.33 -1.38
C GLY A 75 -8.57 3.96 -0.81
N ILE A 76 -7.62 3.09 -0.47
CA ILE A 76 -7.89 1.91 0.36
C ILE A 76 -8.02 2.34 1.81
N TYR A 77 -9.17 1.99 2.40
CA TYR A 77 -9.47 2.20 3.82
C TYR A 77 -9.84 0.88 4.46
N PHE A 78 -9.64 0.81 5.77
CA PHE A 78 -10.17 -0.28 6.57
C PHE A 78 -11.63 -0.03 6.94
N TYR A 79 -12.35 -1.14 7.10
CA TYR A 79 -13.73 -1.19 7.60
C TYR A 79 -13.77 -2.03 8.87
N ALA A 80 -14.80 -1.86 9.70
CA ALA A 80 -14.90 -2.49 11.02
C ALA A 80 -14.72 -4.02 10.99
N ASN A 81 -15.14 -4.66 9.90
CA ASN A 81 -15.11 -6.11 9.73
C ASN A 81 -13.96 -6.59 8.82
N TYR A 82 -12.97 -5.76 8.49
CA TYR A 82 -11.90 -6.07 7.54
C TYR A 82 -11.16 -7.40 7.81
N PHE A 83 -11.02 -7.78 9.09
CA PHE A 83 -10.36 -9.03 9.51
C PHE A 83 -11.33 -10.13 9.99
N LYS A 84 -12.65 -9.92 9.87
CA LYS A 84 -13.64 -10.94 10.21
C LYS A 84 -13.83 -11.90 9.04
N GLU A 85 -13.98 -13.18 9.35
CA GLU A 85 -14.34 -14.17 8.35
C GLU A 85 -15.80 -13.94 7.90
N ASN A 86 -16.04 -13.88 6.59
CA ASN A 86 -17.35 -13.84 5.94
C ASN A 86 -18.14 -12.51 6.00
N ASP A 87 -17.59 -11.44 6.57
CA ASP A 87 -18.19 -10.11 6.51
C ASP A 87 -17.10 -9.05 6.34
N PHE A 88 -17.02 -8.43 5.16
CA PHE A 88 -15.99 -7.42 4.86
C PHE A 88 -16.53 -5.99 4.94
N TYR A 89 -17.85 -5.83 5.10
CA TYR A 89 -18.51 -4.52 5.08
C TYR A 89 -18.92 -4.12 6.49
N GLY A 90 -18.80 -2.84 6.79
CA GLY A 90 -19.14 -2.28 8.10
C GLY A 90 -18.78 -0.80 8.16
N ASP A 91 -18.86 -0.23 9.36
CA ASP A 91 -18.46 1.17 9.57
C ASP A 91 -17.00 1.40 9.16
N PRO A 92 -16.65 2.60 8.67
CA PRO A 92 -15.27 2.92 8.33
C PRO A 92 -14.38 2.90 9.57
N ALA A 93 -13.11 2.53 9.34
CA ALA A 93 -12.05 2.42 10.33
C ALA A 93 -12.17 1.23 11.30
N LEU A 94 -11.01 0.74 11.75
CA LEU A 94 -10.88 -0.39 12.66
C LEU A 94 -10.92 0.07 14.10
N GLU A 95 -11.74 -0.62 14.89
CA GLU A 95 -11.69 -0.53 16.34
C GLU A 95 -10.41 -1.16 16.89
N PHE A 96 -9.96 -0.64 18.03
CA PHE A 96 -8.79 -1.16 18.71
C PHE A 96 -9.16 -2.38 19.55
N ASN A 97 -9.06 -3.56 18.94
CA ASN A 97 -9.31 -4.86 19.59
C ASN A 97 -8.26 -5.89 19.17
N GLU A 98 -8.23 -7.05 19.83
CA GLU A 98 -7.21 -8.07 19.61
C GLU A 98 -7.16 -8.60 18.17
N MET A 99 -8.33 -8.91 17.59
CA MET A 99 -8.44 -9.41 16.21
C MET A 99 -7.81 -8.44 15.22
N ASN A 100 -8.19 -7.16 15.28
CA ASN A 100 -7.69 -6.15 14.38
C ASN A 100 -6.19 -5.90 14.59
N ARG A 101 -5.70 -5.89 15.84
CA ARG A 101 -4.27 -5.76 16.12
C ARG A 101 -3.46 -6.90 15.52
N ASN A 102 -3.94 -8.13 15.64
CA ASN A 102 -3.31 -9.30 15.06
C ASN A 102 -3.31 -9.23 13.53
N GLY A 103 -4.41 -8.79 12.92
CA GLY A 103 -4.51 -8.56 11.48
C GLY A 103 -3.49 -7.54 10.97
N ILE A 104 -3.42 -6.36 11.60
CA ILE A 104 -2.45 -5.32 11.23
C ILE A 104 -1.01 -5.79 11.47
N LEU A 105 -0.74 -6.49 12.59
CA LEU A 105 0.59 -7.05 12.86
C LEU A 105 1.00 -8.07 11.79
N SER A 106 0.06 -8.89 11.32
CA SER A 106 0.29 -9.85 10.25
C SER A 106 0.68 -9.16 8.95
N ILE A 107 -0.04 -8.09 8.56
CA ILE A 107 0.29 -7.27 7.38
C ILE A 107 1.71 -6.68 7.52
N LEU A 108 2.02 -6.08 8.67
CA LEU A 108 3.32 -5.45 8.90
C LEU A 108 4.48 -6.46 8.90
N LYS A 109 4.30 -7.64 9.50
CA LYS A 109 5.34 -8.69 9.56
C LYS A 109 5.57 -9.39 8.23
N ASN A 110 4.49 -9.70 7.51
CA ASN A 110 4.59 -10.46 6.27
C ASN A 110 4.98 -9.58 5.07
N GLY A 111 4.70 -8.27 5.16
CA GLY A 111 4.90 -7.35 4.04
C GLY A 111 3.93 -7.62 2.89
N LEU A 112 4.32 -7.20 1.67
CA LEU A 112 3.44 -7.28 0.51
C LEU A 112 3.85 -8.38 -0.45
N SER A 113 2.88 -9.25 -0.72
CA SER A 113 3.01 -10.34 -1.67
C SER A 113 2.44 -9.94 -3.03
N GLY A 114 3.16 -10.27 -4.10
CA GLY A 114 2.73 -9.99 -5.47
C GLY A 114 3.84 -9.41 -6.32
N LYS A 115 3.46 -8.90 -7.50
CA LYS A 115 4.41 -8.26 -8.43
C LYS A 115 3.80 -7.14 -9.24
N GLU A 116 4.63 -6.18 -9.61
CA GLU A 116 4.32 -5.15 -10.59
C GLU A 116 5.11 -5.39 -11.88
N VAL A 117 4.40 -5.45 -13.01
CA VAL A 117 4.98 -5.49 -14.35
C VAL A 117 4.84 -4.12 -15.00
N GLN A 118 5.96 -3.47 -15.26
CA GLN A 118 6.03 -2.12 -15.80
C GLN A 118 6.39 -2.14 -17.29
N PHE A 119 5.80 -1.21 -18.04
CA PHE A 119 6.14 -0.91 -19.43
C PHE A 119 6.78 0.46 -19.49
N VAL A 120 8.09 0.48 -19.74
CA VAL A 120 8.96 1.66 -19.58
C VAL A 120 9.45 2.13 -20.94
N LYS A 121 9.44 3.44 -21.17
CA LYS A 121 10.09 4.08 -22.32
C LYS A 121 10.87 5.29 -21.85
N ASN A 122 12.12 5.43 -22.27
CA ASN A 122 12.98 6.56 -21.89
C ASN A 122 13.01 6.76 -20.36
N ASN A 123 13.17 5.68 -19.59
CA ASN A 123 13.11 5.65 -18.13
C ASN A 123 11.82 6.15 -17.47
N LYS A 124 10.74 6.34 -18.23
CA LYS A 124 9.41 6.67 -17.69
C LYS A 124 8.48 5.46 -17.77
N VAL A 125 7.85 5.12 -16.64
CA VAL A 125 6.78 4.11 -16.60
C VAL A 125 5.55 4.67 -17.30
N LEU A 126 5.11 4.01 -18.38
CA LEU A 126 3.92 4.41 -19.13
C LEU A 126 2.68 3.63 -18.72
N LYS A 127 2.87 2.38 -18.29
CA LYS A 127 1.82 1.47 -17.84
C LYS A 127 2.37 0.51 -16.79
N SER A 128 1.54 0.14 -15.83
CA SER A 128 1.81 -0.95 -14.88
C SER A 128 0.67 -1.96 -14.88
N LYS A 129 1.02 -3.24 -14.70
CA LYS A 129 0.10 -4.32 -14.33
C LYS A 129 0.49 -4.84 -12.96
N LEU A 130 -0.40 -4.68 -11.99
CA LEU A 130 -0.22 -5.09 -10.62
C LEU A 130 -0.94 -6.40 -10.37
N TYR A 131 -0.22 -7.39 -9.87
CA TYR A 131 -0.72 -8.70 -9.47
C TYR A 131 -0.56 -8.82 -7.95
N VAL A 132 -1.66 -8.72 -7.21
CA VAL A 132 -1.66 -8.88 -5.75
C VAL A 132 -2.06 -10.32 -5.44
N LEU A 133 -1.31 -11.03 -4.59
CA LEU A 133 -1.46 -12.48 -4.39
C LEU A 133 -2.79 -12.90 -3.74
N GLU A 134 -3.52 -11.97 -3.12
CA GLU A 134 -4.88 -12.18 -2.62
C GLU A 134 -5.93 -12.29 -3.74
N SER A 135 -5.55 -12.04 -4.99
CA SER A 135 -6.40 -12.17 -6.18
C SER A 135 -5.99 -13.37 -7.04
N ASP A 136 -6.91 -13.86 -7.90
CA ASP A 136 -6.62 -14.89 -8.90
C ASP A 136 -5.28 -14.56 -9.62
N PRO A 137 -4.31 -15.48 -9.73
CA PRO A 137 -3.02 -15.21 -10.37
C PRO A 137 -3.12 -14.70 -11.81
N LYS A 138 -4.28 -14.84 -12.47
CA LYS A 138 -4.58 -14.29 -13.79
C LYS A 138 -5.16 -12.88 -13.74
N PHE A 139 -5.72 -12.46 -12.61
CA PHE A 139 -6.25 -11.13 -12.39
C PHE A 139 -5.11 -10.13 -12.16
N ASN A 140 -5.29 -8.92 -12.70
CA ASN A 140 -4.37 -7.81 -12.48
C ASN A 140 -5.09 -6.48 -12.57
N TYR A 141 -4.63 -5.52 -11.77
CA TYR A 141 -4.99 -4.12 -11.93
C TYR A 141 -4.06 -3.48 -12.95
N SER A 142 -4.62 -2.82 -13.96
CA SER A 142 -3.87 -2.18 -15.03
C SER A 142 -3.98 -0.67 -14.95
N TYR A 143 -2.86 0.02 -14.76
CA TYR A 143 -2.77 1.47 -14.65
C TYR A 143 -2.06 2.08 -15.87
N ASP A 144 -2.66 3.10 -16.50
CA ASP A 144 -2.07 3.85 -17.63
C ASP A 144 -1.70 5.27 -17.16
N PHE A 145 -0.41 5.61 -17.24
CA PHE A 145 0.17 6.88 -16.77
C PHE A 145 0.42 7.89 -17.90
N THR A 146 -0.02 7.60 -19.12
CA THR A 146 0.23 8.46 -20.29
C THR A 146 -0.74 9.63 -20.42
N GLY A 147 -1.81 9.65 -19.63
CA GLY A 147 -2.88 10.65 -19.76
C GLY A 147 -3.71 10.49 -21.05
N ARG A 148 -3.51 9.42 -21.82
CA ARG A 148 -4.33 9.14 -23.01
C ARG A 148 -5.78 8.94 -22.61
N ASN A 149 -6.68 9.63 -23.31
CA ASN A 149 -8.12 9.48 -23.13
C ASN A 149 -8.59 8.10 -23.64
N PHE A 150 -9.83 7.74 -23.31
CA PHE A 150 -10.42 6.44 -23.63
C PHE A 150 -10.32 6.07 -25.12
N TRP A 151 -10.65 7.02 -26.01
CA TRP A 151 -10.57 6.80 -27.46
C TRP A 151 -9.15 6.56 -27.94
N ASN A 152 -8.19 7.32 -27.45
CA ASN A 152 -6.77 7.12 -27.76
C ASN A 152 -6.24 5.78 -27.26
N ARG A 153 -6.84 5.18 -26.23
CA ARG A 153 -6.45 3.85 -25.74
C ARG A 153 -7.00 2.71 -26.61
N LEU A 154 -8.20 2.90 -27.18
CA LEU A 154 -8.86 1.90 -28.02
C LEU A 154 -8.28 1.84 -29.44
N PHE A 155 -8.05 3.01 -30.06
CA PHE A 155 -7.73 3.08 -31.49
C PHE A 155 -6.23 3.20 -31.78
N ASN A 156 -5.41 3.64 -30.82
CA ASN A 156 -3.96 3.71 -31.02
C ASN A 156 -3.27 2.41 -30.62
N GLN A 157 -2.00 2.32 -31.00
CA GLN A 157 -1.13 1.22 -30.62
C GLN A 157 -1.11 1.02 -29.09
N ARG A 158 -1.29 -0.23 -28.66
CA ARG A 158 -1.13 -0.63 -27.26
C ARG A 158 0.29 -0.32 -26.81
N ILE A 159 0.46 0.23 -25.59
CA ILE A 159 1.79 0.56 -25.03
C ILE A 159 2.72 -0.64 -25.11
N GLU A 160 2.21 -1.83 -24.80
CA GLU A 160 2.92 -3.11 -24.80
C GLU A 160 3.57 -3.45 -26.16
N LYS A 161 3.08 -2.85 -27.26
CA LYS A 161 3.54 -3.09 -28.62
C LYS A 161 4.33 -1.90 -29.20
N MET A 162 4.51 -0.80 -28.46
CA MET A 162 5.24 0.35 -28.96
C MET A 162 6.73 0.05 -29.09
N LYS A 163 7.35 0.52 -30.17
CA LYS A 163 8.80 0.38 -30.37
C LYS A 163 9.59 1.06 -29.24
N GLY A 164 10.59 0.36 -28.73
CA GLY A 164 11.48 0.83 -27.66
C GLY A 164 10.88 0.76 -26.25
N ILE A 165 9.86 -0.09 -26.05
CA ILE A 165 9.32 -0.37 -24.71
C ILE A 165 10.13 -1.48 -24.06
N GLU A 166 10.59 -1.21 -22.84
CA GLU A 166 11.14 -2.20 -21.94
C GLU A 166 10.05 -2.73 -21.01
N LYS A 167 10.14 -4.02 -20.69
CA LYS A 167 9.33 -4.66 -19.65
C LYS A 167 10.20 -4.87 -18.42
N ARG A 168 9.78 -4.36 -17.27
CA ARG A 168 10.43 -4.59 -15.97
C ARG A 168 9.46 -5.31 -15.04
N GLU A 169 9.97 -6.29 -14.31
CA GLU A 169 9.17 -7.03 -13.32
C GLU A 169 9.78 -6.80 -11.95
N ILE A 170 8.93 -6.41 -11.00
CA ILE A 170 9.32 -6.08 -9.62
C ILE A 170 8.47 -6.93 -8.69
N GLU A 171 9.11 -7.74 -7.86
CA GLU A 171 8.41 -8.43 -6.77
C GLU A 171 8.20 -7.45 -5.62
N LEU A 172 6.96 -7.35 -5.13
CA LEU A 172 6.60 -6.37 -4.10
C LEU A 172 7.30 -6.67 -2.77
N ASN A 173 7.50 -7.94 -2.43
CA ASN A 173 8.15 -8.35 -1.18
C ASN A 173 9.64 -7.96 -1.11
N LYS A 174 10.30 -7.75 -2.26
CA LYS A 174 11.69 -7.25 -2.30
C LYS A 174 11.77 -5.78 -1.87
N ILE A 175 10.69 -5.02 -2.01
CA ILE A 175 10.59 -3.63 -1.59
C ILE A 175 9.94 -3.53 -0.21
N PHE A 176 8.93 -4.37 0.04
CA PHE A 176 8.07 -4.35 1.21
C PHE A 176 8.07 -5.72 1.89
N GLY A 177 9.24 -6.17 2.37
CA GLY A 177 9.43 -7.52 2.93
C GLY A 177 8.94 -7.73 4.37
N GLY A 178 8.23 -6.75 4.92
CA GLY A 178 7.77 -6.76 6.31
C GLY A 178 8.83 -6.32 7.33
N ILE A 179 8.49 -6.46 8.61
CA ILE A 179 9.36 -6.16 9.77
C ILE A 179 9.75 -7.40 10.55
#